data_AF-X5F2Y8-F1
#
_entry.id   AF-X5F2Y8-F1
#
_cell.length_a   1.000
_cell.length_b   1.000
_cell.length_c   1.000
_cell.angle_alpha   90.00
_cell.angle_beta   90.00
_cell.angle_gamma   90.00
#
_symmetry.space_group_name_H-M   'P 1'
#
loop_
_entity.id
_entity.type
_entity.pdbx_description
1 polymer ?
#
loop_
_entity_poly.entity_id
_entity_poly.type
_entity_poly.pdbx_seq_one_letter_code
_entity_poly.pdbx_strand_id
1 'polypeptide(L)'
;MKIVLMVLGVVGLSLAALEIPEHLKAAVKIMRKACLVESGVDEKYVNQSRDGNLPDVPKLGCYILCLLEHCKMIEDDGTIHFNDVMHLLLPSTAETVRYVTKECSTIYGATRCDTAWLTFKCYYEKAPEGA
;
A
#
# COMPACT_ATOMS: atom_id res chain seq x y z
N MET A 1 -14.29 4.48 43.93
CA MET A 1 -14.49 5.89 43.51
C MET A 1 -13.17 6.62 43.58
N LYS A 2 -12.62 7.00 42.40
CA LYS A 2 -11.94 8.28 42.09
C LYS A 2 -10.75 8.22 41.11
N ILE A 3 -10.28 7.05 40.67
CA ILE A 3 -9.45 6.99 39.43
C ILE A 3 -10.09 5.99 38.47
N VAL A 4 -11.27 6.43 38.07
CA VAL A 4 -12.15 5.91 37.03
C VAL A 4 -11.75 6.65 35.76
N LEU A 5 -11.53 5.92 34.68
CA LEU A 5 -11.81 6.36 33.30
C LEU A 5 -11.06 7.59 32.76
N MET A 6 -9.76 7.50 32.42
CA MET A 6 -9.23 8.56 31.54
C MET A 6 -8.12 8.27 30.53
N VAL A 7 -7.40 7.14 30.50
CA VAL A 7 -6.25 7.08 29.54
C VAL A 7 -5.94 5.73 28.86
N LEU A 8 -6.71 4.66 29.07
CA LEU A 8 -6.56 3.42 28.27
C LEU A 8 -7.60 3.29 27.14
N GLY A 9 -8.33 4.38 26.90
CA GLY A 9 -9.27 4.58 25.81
C GLY A 9 -8.77 5.61 24.80
N VAL A 10 -7.50 5.53 24.40
CA VAL A 10 -7.12 5.93 23.03
C VAL A 10 -7.21 4.63 22.21
N VAL A 11 -8.41 4.03 22.13
CA VAL A 11 -9.24 4.11 20.93
C VAL A 11 -8.37 4.30 19.70
N GLY A 12 -8.11 3.16 19.05
CA GLY A 12 -7.62 3.01 17.68
C GLY A 12 -6.74 4.15 17.21
N LEU A 13 -5.42 3.92 17.23
CA LEU A 13 -4.54 4.52 16.24
C LEU A 13 -5.17 4.18 14.89
N SER A 14 -6.01 5.08 14.41
CA SER A 14 -6.76 4.90 13.19
C SER A 14 -5.69 4.86 12.12
N LEU A 15 -5.69 3.78 11.34
CA LEU A 15 -4.84 3.53 10.18
C LEU A 15 -5.16 4.56 9.07
N ALA A 16 -5.02 5.84 9.39
CA ALA A 16 -5.16 6.99 8.51
C ALA A 16 -3.77 7.48 8.08
N ALA A 17 -2.79 6.57 7.94
CA ALA A 17 -1.46 6.89 7.41
C ALA A 17 -1.49 7.31 5.94
N LEU A 18 -2.67 7.28 5.30
CA LEU A 18 -2.97 7.89 4.01
C LEU A 18 -4.28 8.68 4.13
N GLU A 19 -4.22 9.88 4.72
CA GLU A 19 -5.28 10.86 4.46
C GLU A 19 -5.22 11.27 2.98
N ILE A 20 -5.93 10.53 2.14
CA ILE A 20 -6.07 10.85 0.72
C ILE A 20 -6.74 12.24 0.64
N PRO A 21 -6.12 13.23 -0.01
CA PRO A 21 -6.71 14.56 -0.19
C PRO A 21 -8.14 14.45 -0.75
N GLU A 22 -9.07 15.27 -0.24
CA GLU A 22 -10.50 15.19 -0.62
C GLU A 22 -10.70 15.17 -2.15
N HIS A 23 -9.94 15.99 -2.86
CA HIS A 23 -10.03 16.10 -4.32
C HIS A 23 -9.57 14.83 -5.08
N LEU A 24 -8.83 13.91 -4.43
CA LEU A 24 -8.35 12.66 -5.01
C LEU A 24 -9.21 11.45 -4.62
N LYS A 25 -10.06 11.54 -3.58
CA LYS A 25 -10.84 10.40 -3.07
C LYS A 25 -11.70 9.71 -4.13
N ALA A 26 -12.35 10.50 -5.00
CA ALA A 26 -13.17 9.96 -6.07
C ALA A 26 -12.34 9.17 -7.09
N ALA A 27 -11.19 9.71 -7.50
CA ALA A 27 -10.27 9.07 -8.42
C ALA A 27 -9.71 7.76 -7.84
N VAL A 28 -9.27 7.79 -6.58
CA VAL A 28 -8.76 6.58 -5.89
C VAL A 28 -9.84 5.50 -5.79
N LYS A 29 -11.10 5.88 -5.52
CA LYS A 29 -12.22 4.92 -5.48
C LYS A 29 -12.50 4.28 -6.83
N ILE A 30 -12.40 5.05 -7.93
CA ILE A 30 -12.58 4.53 -9.29
C ILE A 30 -11.44 3.55 -9.63
N MET A 31 -10.19 3.96 -9.40
CA MET A 31 -9.00 3.13 -9.62
C MET A 31 -9.07 1.82 -8.83
N ARG A 32 -9.41 1.88 -7.53
CA ARG A 32 -9.59 0.69 -6.69
C ARG A 32 -10.60 -0.29 -7.30
N LYS A 33 -11.75 0.20 -7.79
CA LYS A 33 -12.77 -0.64 -8.42
C LYS A 33 -12.28 -1.27 -9.72
N ALA A 34 -11.61 -0.49 -10.56
CA ALA A 34 -11.03 -0.98 -11.81
C ALA A 34 -10.04 -2.12 -11.54
N CYS A 35 -9.10 -1.92 -10.61
CA CYS A 35 -8.10 -2.93 -10.27
C CYS A 35 -8.68 -4.17 -9.60
N LEU A 36 -9.76 -4.06 -8.82
CA LEU A 36 -10.47 -5.25 -8.30
C LEU A 36 -11.05 -6.10 -9.45
N VAL A 37 -11.65 -5.45 -10.45
CA VAL A 37 -12.22 -6.14 -11.63
C VAL A 37 -11.12 -6.76 -12.48
N GLU A 38 -10.06 -6.00 -12.79
CA GLU A 38 -8.98 -6.42 -13.68
C GLU A 38 -8.16 -7.58 -13.11
N SER A 39 -7.75 -7.48 -11.84
CA SER A 39 -7.00 -8.55 -11.17
C SER A 39 -7.86 -9.77 -10.82
N GLY A 40 -9.17 -9.58 -10.72
CA GLY A 40 -10.12 -10.58 -10.22
C GLY A 40 -9.82 -11.06 -8.80
N VAL A 41 -9.11 -10.26 -8.00
CA VAL A 41 -8.84 -10.54 -6.58
C VAL A 41 -10.12 -10.33 -5.77
N ASP A 42 -10.33 -11.16 -4.75
CA ASP A 42 -11.42 -10.95 -3.81
C ASP A 42 -11.12 -9.73 -2.93
N GLU A 43 -12.08 -8.80 -2.83
CA GLU A 43 -11.95 -7.56 -2.07
C GLU A 43 -11.54 -7.81 -0.61
N LYS A 44 -11.90 -8.97 -0.04
CA LYS A 44 -11.49 -9.33 1.33
C LYS A 44 -9.97 -9.34 1.51
N TYR A 45 -9.21 -9.79 0.51
CA TYR A 45 -7.74 -9.87 0.60
C TYR A 45 -7.09 -8.49 0.49
N VAL A 46 -7.66 -7.61 -0.33
CA VAL A 46 -7.24 -6.20 -0.43
C VAL A 46 -7.54 -5.45 0.87
N ASN A 47 -8.66 -5.77 1.53
CA ASN A 47 -8.97 -5.18 2.83
C ASN A 47 -8.02 -5.67 3.93
N GLN A 48 -7.66 -6.97 3.93
CA GLN A 48 -6.66 -7.51 4.85
C GLN A 48 -5.30 -6.83 4.68
N SER A 49 -4.85 -6.61 3.44
CA SER A 49 -3.57 -5.94 3.17
C SER A 49 -3.54 -4.51 3.70
N ARG A 50 -4.65 -3.78 3.65
CA ARG A 50 -4.75 -2.44 4.25
C ARG A 50 -4.58 -2.48 5.77
N ASP A 51 -5.00 -3.56 6.42
CA ASP A 51 -4.96 -3.70 7.87
C ASP A 51 -3.63 -4.32 8.35
N GLY A 52 -2.58 -4.28 7.52
CA GLY A 52 -1.22 -4.73 7.84
C GLY A 52 -0.96 -6.22 7.60
N ASN A 53 -1.95 -6.98 7.12
CA ASN A 53 -1.79 -8.40 6.82
C ASN A 53 -1.75 -8.63 5.32
N LEU A 54 -0.60 -9.02 4.77
CA LEU A 54 -0.45 -9.29 3.33
C LEU A 54 -0.63 -10.79 3.05
N PRO A 55 -1.86 -11.27 2.70
CA PRO A 55 -2.10 -12.69 2.49
C PRO A 55 -1.45 -13.18 1.20
N ASP A 56 -0.85 -14.37 1.23
CA ASP A 56 -0.19 -14.98 0.06
C ASP A 56 -1.21 -15.45 -0.99
N VAL A 57 -1.71 -14.49 -1.76
CA VAL A 57 -2.76 -14.66 -2.77
C VAL A 57 -2.20 -14.16 -4.10
N PRO A 58 -1.98 -15.05 -5.10
CA PRO A 58 -1.33 -14.67 -6.36
C PRO A 58 -1.97 -13.48 -7.07
N LYS A 59 -3.30 -13.37 -7.00
CA LYS A 59 -4.05 -12.26 -7.63
C LYS A 59 -3.79 -10.89 -6.98
N LEU A 60 -3.30 -10.85 -5.74
CA LEU A 60 -2.99 -9.60 -5.06
C LEU A 60 -1.78 -8.91 -5.71
N GLY A 61 -0.84 -9.67 -6.27
CA GLY A 61 0.25 -9.13 -7.09
C GLY A 61 -0.24 -8.36 -8.31
N CYS A 62 -1.19 -8.92 -9.07
CA CYS A 62 -1.77 -8.22 -10.22
C CYS A 62 -2.63 -7.01 -9.81
N TYR A 63 -3.28 -7.06 -8.64
CA TYR A 63 -3.96 -5.89 -8.10
C TYR A 63 -2.99 -4.74 -7.80
N ILE A 64 -1.84 -5.04 -7.17
CA ILE A 64 -0.78 -4.05 -6.90
C ILE A 64 -0.23 -3.50 -8.22
N LEU A 65 0.05 -4.37 -9.19
CA LEU A 65 0.51 -3.96 -10.53
C LEU A 65 -0.45 -2.94 -11.15
N CYS A 66 -1.75 -3.22 -11.19
CA CYS A 66 -2.75 -2.32 -11.75
C CYS A 66 -2.74 -0.93 -11.07
N LEU A 67 -2.59 -0.89 -9.74
CA LEU A 67 -2.47 0.40 -9.03
C LEU A 67 -1.21 1.16 -9.44
N LEU A 68 -0.07 0.47 -9.55
CA LEU A 68 1.19 1.09 -9.97
C LEU A 68 1.09 1.64 -11.38
N GLU A 69 0.45 0.93 -12.31
CA GLU A 69 0.26 1.38 -13.70
C GLU A 69 -0.65 2.61 -13.78
N HIS A 70 -1.77 2.61 -13.06
CA HIS A 70 -2.67 3.76 -12.98
C HIS A 70 -1.98 5.02 -12.43
N CYS A 71 -1.04 4.84 -11.51
CA CYS A 71 -0.25 5.92 -10.93
C CYS A 71 1.06 6.20 -11.67
N LYS A 72 1.38 5.45 -12.75
CA LYS A 72 2.64 5.53 -13.48
C LYS A 72 3.86 5.40 -12.57
N MET A 73 3.83 4.40 -11.69
CA MET A 73 4.86 4.08 -10.70
C MET A 73 5.61 2.79 -11.03
N ILE A 74 5.39 2.24 -12.23
CA ILE A 74 6.07 1.06 -12.73
C ILE A 74 6.34 1.22 -14.22
N GLU A 75 7.58 0.94 -14.61
CA GLU A 75 8.02 0.96 -16.00
C GLU A 75 7.62 -0.35 -16.73
N ASP A 76 7.82 -0.36 -18.06
CA ASP A 76 7.54 -1.54 -18.89
C ASP A 76 8.44 -2.73 -18.52
N ASP A 77 9.67 -2.47 -18.07
CA ASP A 77 10.61 -3.50 -17.62
C ASP A 77 10.28 -4.04 -16.22
N GLY A 78 9.33 -3.43 -15.51
CA GLY A 78 8.91 -3.80 -14.16
C GLY A 78 9.57 -2.99 -13.04
N THR A 79 10.44 -2.02 -13.35
CA THR A 79 11.06 -1.13 -12.37
C THR A 79 9.99 -0.30 -11.65
N ILE A 80 9.91 -0.42 -10.32
CA ILE A 80 8.96 0.33 -9.48
C ILE A 80 9.63 1.60 -8.94
N HIS A 81 8.92 2.74 -9.00
CA HIS A 81 9.39 4.04 -8.52
C HIS A 81 8.25 4.85 -7.89
N PHE A 82 8.58 5.68 -6.90
CA PHE A 82 7.59 6.50 -6.18
C PHE A 82 7.85 8.01 -6.31
N ASN A 83 8.89 8.41 -7.05
CA ASN A 83 9.37 9.79 -7.10
C ASN A 83 8.27 10.82 -7.40
N ASP A 84 7.35 10.46 -8.31
CA ASP A 84 6.28 11.35 -8.76
C ASP A 84 5.16 11.52 -7.74
N VAL A 85 5.01 10.60 -6.78
CA VAL A 85 3.96 10.64 -5.76
C VAL A 85 4.47 11.01 -4.37
N MET A 86 5.79 11.06 -4.16
CA MET A 86 6.38 11.37 -2.85
C MET A 86 5.86 12.66 -2.24
N HIS A 87 5.56 13.66 -3.07
CA HIS A 87 5.07 14.98 -2.64
C HIS A 87 3.60 14.97 -2.18
N LEU A 88 2.85 13.90 -2.50
CA LEU A 88 1.45 13.71 -2.08
C LEU A 88 1.34 12.97 -0.74
N LEU A 89 2.45 12.41 -0.24
CA LEU A 89 2.49 11.63 0.98
C LEU A 89 2.72 12.51 2.20
N LEU A 90 2.15 12.10 3.34
CA LEU A 90 2.51 12.66 4.64
C LEU A 90 4.00 12.43 4.92
N PRO A 91 4.68 13.30 5.69
CA PRO A 91 6.11 13.18 5.94
C PRO A 91 6.56 11.82 6.48
N SER A 92 5.80 11.23 7.41
CA SER A 92 6.07 9.90 7.97
C SER A 92 5.95 8.80 6.92
N THR A 93 4.88 8.81 6.13
CA THR A 93 4.65 7.85 5.04
C THR A 93 5.74 7.98 3.98
N ALA A 94 6.15 9.20 3.64
CA ALA A 94 7.22 9.46 2.71
C ALA A 94 8.58 8.93 3.22
N GLU A 95 8.84 9.02 4.52
CA GLU A 95 10.03 8.42 5.13
C GLU A 95 10.01 6.90 5.08
N THR A 96 8.87 6.28 5.40
CA THR A 96 8.68 4.83 5.26
C THR A 96 8.89 4.38 3.82
N VAL A 97 8.30 5.07 2.83
CA VAL A 97 8.46 4.75 1.40
C VAL A 97 9.94 4.85 1.00
N ARG A 98 10.66 5.90 1.41
CA ARG A 98 12.11 6.03 1.15
C ARG A 98 12.92 4.91 1.80
N TYR A 99 12.57 4.51 3.01
CA TYR A 99 13.24 3.42 3.72
C TYR A 99 13.04 2.09 2.98
N VAL A 100 11.79 1.69 2.73
CA VAL A 100 11.50 0.38 2.12
C VAL A 100 11.99 0.30 0.67
N THR A 101 11.92 1.39 -0.10
CA THR A 101 12.46 1.43 -1.47
C THR A 101 13.97 1.26 -1.49
N LYS A 102 14.69 1.85 -0.53
CA LYS A 102 16.14 1.68 -0.37
C LYS A 102 16.50 0.24 0.04
N GLU A 103 15.77 -0.33 0.98
CA GLU A 103 16.09 -1.67 1.53
C GLU A 103 15.73 -2.80 0.56
N CYS A 104 14.63 -2.68 -0.18
CA CYS A 104 14.13 -3.76 -1.02
C CYS A 104 14.45 -3.58 -2.50
N SER A 105 14.60 -2.33 -3.00
CA SER A 105 14.62 -2.04 -4.44
C SER A 105 13.43 -2.69 -5.18
N THR A 106 13.49 -2.82 -6.51
CA THR A 106 12.54 -3.65 -7.26
C THR A 106 13.02 -5.11 -7.23
N ILE A 107 12.13 -6.04 -6.87
CA ILE A 107 12.41 -7.48 -6.86
C ILE A 107 11.69 -8.12 -8.04
N TYR A 108 12.44 -8.51 -9.07
CA TYR A 108 11.88 -9.09 -10.29
C TYR A 108 11.41 -10.54 -10.09
N GLY A 109 10.18 -10.81 -10.55
CA GLY A 109 9.58 -12.14 -10.59
C GLY A 109 9.44 -12.67 -12.01
N ALA A 110 8.74 -13.79 -12.17
CA ALA A 110 8.48 -14.41 -13.48
C ALA A 110 7.55 -13.55 -14.36
N THR A 111 6.65 -12.79 -13.74
CA THR A 111 5.74 -11.85 -14.39
C THR A 111 5.81 -10.47 -13.74
N ARG A 112 5.19 -9.45 -14.36
CA ARG A 112 5.04 -8.12 -13.74
C ARG A 112 4.15 -8.16 -12.48
N CYS A 113 3.17 -9.08 -12.43
CA CYS A 113 2.40 -9.33 -11.20
C CYS A 113 3.28 -9.89 -10.08
N ASP A 114 4.17 -10.83 -10.40
CA ASP A 114 5.11 -11.39 -9.42
C ASP A 114 6.11 -10.33 -8.95
N THR A 115 6.57 -9.48 -9.86
CA THR A 115 7.47 -8.36 -9.53
C THR A 115 6.82 -7.40 -8.54
N ALA A 116 5.58 -7.00 -8.80
CA ALA A 116 4.79 -6.18 -7.89
C ALA A 116 4.58 -6.87 -6.53
N TRP A 117 4.23 -8.15 -6.54
CA TRP A 117 4.02 -8.95 -5.32
C TRP A 117 5.27 -9.05 -4.46
N LEU A 118 6.39 -9.50 -5.03
CA LEU A 118 7.65 -9.71 -4.30
C LEU A 118 8.18 -8.41 -3.72
N THR A 119 8.10 -7.32 -4.50
CA THR A 119 8.54 -5.99 -4.06
C THR A 119 7.70 -5.50 -2.88
N PHE A 120 6.37 -5.54 -2.98
CA PHE A 120 5.49 -5.09 -1.90
C PHE A 120 5.52 -6.01 -0.69
N LYS A 121 5.72 -7.32 -0.87
CA LYS A 121 5.96 -8.23 0.25
C LYS A 121 7.18 -7.82 1.06
N CYS A 122 8.29 -7.49 0.39
CA CYS A 122 9.47 -6.95 1.08
C CYS A 122 9.15 -5.62 1.78
N TYR A 123 8.37 -4.72 1.15
CA TYR A 123 7.98 -3.47 1.81
C TYR A 123 7.20 -3.71 3.10
N TYR A 124 6.23 -4.64 3.11
CA TYR A 124 5.47 -4.99 4.31
C TYR A 124 6.38 -5.62 5.39
N GLU A 125 7.34 -6.46 5.00
CA GLU A 125 8.29 -7.08 5.93
C GLU A 125 9.30 -6.09 6.54
N LYS A 126 9.60 -5.00 5.83
CA LYS A 126 10.57 -3.97 6.26
C LYS A 126 9.91 -2.74 6.86
N ALA A 127 8.64 -2.48 6.58
CA ALA A 127 7.94 -1.30 7.09
C ALA A 127 8.02 -1.26 8.62
N PRO A 128 8.38 -0.10 9.22
CA PRO A 128 8.36 0.06 10.68
C PRO A 128 6.94 -0.19 11.23
N GLU A 129 6.85 -0.82 12.40
CA GLU A 129 5.55 -1.02 13.07
C GLU A 129 4.83 0.32 13.29
N GLY A 130 3.58 0.43 12.84
CA GLY A 130 2.76 1.63 13.00
C GLY A 130 2.94 2.72 11.91
N ALA A 131 3.61 2.39 10.81
CA ALA A 131 3.65 3.22 9.59
C ALA A 131 2.34 3.20 8.78
#